data_AF-A0A947ESJ7-F1
#
_entry.id   AF-A0A947ESJ7-F1
#
_cell.length_a   1.000
_cell.length_b   1.000
_cell.length_c   1.000
_cell.angle_alpha   90.00
_cell.angle_beta   90.00
_cell.angle_gamma   90.00
#
_symmetry.space_group_name_H-M   'P 1'
#
loop_
_entity.id
_entity.type
_entity.pdbx_description
1 polymer ?
#
loop_
_entity_poly.entity_id
_entity_poly.type
_entity_poly.pdbx_seq_one_letter_code
_entity_poly.pdbx_strand_id
1 'polypeptide(L)'
;MRILFAIVMIFLGAKGTAQENYKIRLSYSDMSQQYELELHRNGENCELFLAEKVGFTKNWSSKDSLLYQRIYRQIRSRKITDEDVRTVLALSRKYKVYKRDSMILDVGHPLIDITDRLANAPEKELQGKQKDQIVIDGSSVRVEIFNHGVYKQVFAHAPSDSSHPLIHRFMKGVLDTYSKGEPEILIKKTNPTIPVMDHKIQIKGRVPGFIIKEN
;
A
#
# COMPACT_ATOMS: atom_id res chain seq x y z
N MET A 1 -43.95 -19.64 -33.31
CA MET A 1 -43.57 -19.39 -31.90
C MET A 1 -42.27 -20.08 -31.45
N ARG A 2 -41.77 -21.14 -32.11
CA ARG A 2 -40.50 -21.81 -31.70
C ARG A 2 -39.22 -21.00 -31.99
N ILE A 3 -39.24 -20.13 -33.00
CA ILE A 3 -38.08 -19.30 -33.39
C ILE A 3 -37.86 -18.13 -32.42
N LEU A 4 -38.91 -17.62 -31.78
CA LEU A 4 -38.81 -16.48 -30.85
C LEU A 4 -38.06 -16.87 -29.55
N PHE A 5 -38.22 -18.11 -29.10
CA PHE A 5 -37.55 -18.63 -27.88
C PHE A 5 -36.04 -18.80 -28.06
N ALA A 6 -35.58 -19.10 -29.28
CA ALA A 6 -34.15 -19.25 -29.58
C ALA A 6 -33.41 -17.91 -29.56
N ILE A 7 -34.07 -16.81 -29.97
CA ILE A 7 -33.48 -15.46 -29.97
C ILE A 7 -33.33 -14.92 -28.54
N VAL A 8 -34.25 -15.22 -27.62
CA VAL A 8 -34.16 -14.80 -26.21
C VAL A 8 -33.04 -15.54 -25.46
N MET A 9 -32.79 -16.80 -25.78
CA MET A 9 -31.70 -17.59 -25.18
C MET A 9 -30.30 -17.12 -25.60
N ILE A 10 -30.13 -16.57 -26.81
CA ILE A 10 -28.83 -16.05 -27.28
C ILE A 10 -28.41 -14.78 -26.53
N PHE A 11 -29.36 -13.99 -25.98
CA PHE A 11 -29.05 -12.81 -25.17
C PHE A 11 -28.84 -13.08 -23.67
N LEU A 12 -29.16 -14.29 -23.20
CA LEU A 12 -28.88 -14.74 -21.82
C LEU A 12 -27.52 -15.44 -21.70
N GLY A 13 -26.87 -15.74 -22.83
CA GLY A 13 -25.57 -16.38 -22.89
C GLY A 13 -24.42 -15.41 -22.60
N ALA A 14 -23.82 -15.57 -21.42
CA ALA A 14 -22.51 -15.06 -21.04
C ALA A 14 -22.37 -13.54 -20.88
N LYS A 15 -22.91 -13.01 -19.76
CA LYS A 15 -22.09 -12.08 -18.97
C LYS A 15 -20.93 -12.89 -18.37
N GLY A 16 -19.93 -13.20 -19.20
CA GLY A 16 -18.64 -13.61 -18.69
C GLY A 16 -18.09 -12.41 -17.94
N THR A 17 -18.37 -12.31 -16.64
CA THR A 17 -17.60 -11.44 -15.77
C THR A 17 -16.18 -11.94 -15.85
N ALA A 18 -15.34 -11.25 -16.61
CA ALA A 18 -13.91 -11.48 -16.59
C ALA A 18 -13.51 -11.52 -15.13
N GLN A 19 -12.94 -12.64 -14.70
CA GLN A 19 -12.57 -12.83 -13.31
C GLN A 19 -11.49 -11.79 -12.99
N GLU A 20 -11.86 -10.80 -12.17
CA GLU A 20 -10.98 -9.66 -11.86
C GLU A 20 -9.73 -10.17 -11.14
N ASN A 21 -8.58 -10.05 -11.81
CA ASN A 21 -7.29 -10.52 -11.34
C ASN A 21 -6.30 -9.35 -11.36
N TYR A 22 -6.08 -8.75 -10.20
CA TYR A 22 -5.17 -7.62 -10.09
C TYR A 22 -4.48 -7.57 -8.73
N LYS A 23 -3.40 -6.81 -8.70
CA LYS A 23 -2.62 -6.51 -7.50
C LYS A 23 -2.40 -5.01 -7.40
N ILE A 24 -2.70 -4.45 -6.23
CA ILE A 24 -2.48 -3.04 -5.92
C ILE A 24 -1.50 -2.99 -4.76
N ARG A 25 -0.41 -2.23 -4.91
CA ARG A 25 0.52 -1.92 -3.84
C ARG A 25 0.55 -0.43 -3.60
N LEU A 26 0.37 0.00 -2.37
CA LEU A 26 0.48 1.40 -1.96
C LEU A 26 1.58 1.53 -0.91
N SER A 27 2.58 2.35 -1.19
CA SER A 27 3.61 2.72 -0.22
C SER A 27 3.39 4.16 0.22
N TYR A 28 3.06 4.35 1.49
CA TYR A 28 2.94 5.66 2.13
C TYR A 28 4.22 5.95 2.93
N SER A 29 4.68 7.20 2.87
CA SER A 29 5.71 7.71 3.78
C SER A 29 5.51 9.18 4.08
N ASP A 30 5.68 9.54 5.35
CA ASP A 30 5.89 10.91 5.81
C ASP A 30 7.18 10.98 6.66
N MET A 31 7.38 12.09 7.37
CA MET A 31 8.55 12.30 8.24
C MET A 31 8.64 11.32 9.44
N SER A 32 7.53 10.71 9.83
CA SER A 32 7.38 9.93 11.07
C SER A 32 7.00 8.46 10.85
N GLN A 33 6.28 8.16 9.78
CA GLN A 33 5.61 6.90 9.55
C GLN A 33 5.84 6.41 8.12
N GLN A 34 5.83 5.09 7.96
CA GLN A 34 5.86 4.45 6.66
C GLN A 34 4.99 3.20 6.70
N TYR A 35 4.07 3.11 5.74
CA TYR A 35 3.19 1.96 5.59
C TYR A 35 3.31 1.38 4.18
N GLU A 36 3.22 0.07 4.07
CA GLU A 36 3.02 -0.62 2.82
C GLU A 36 1.68 -1.37 2.90
N LEU A 37 0.84 -1.11 1.92
CA LEU A 37 -0.44 -1.78 1.72
C LEU A 37 -0.34 -2.61 0.45
N GLU A 38 -0.86 -3.81 0.49
CA GLU A 38 -0.89 -4.70 -0.66
C GLU A 38 -2.25 -5.39 -0.71
N LEU A 39 -2.94 -5.27 -1.83
CA LEU A 39 -4.22 -5.93 -2.05
C LEU A 39 -4.13 -6.83 -3.26
N HIS A 40 -4.52 -8.09 -3.08
CA HIS A 40 -4.54 -9.10 -4.12
C HIS A 40 -5.98 -9.47 -4.37
N ARG A 41 -6.42 -9.37 -5.63
CA ARG A 41 -7.72 -9.87 -6.07
C ARG A 41 -7.51 -11.01 -7.06
N ASN A 42 -8.13 -12.15 -6.76
CA ASN A 42 -8.18 -13.32 -7.63
C ASN A 42 -9.62 -13.82 -7.76
N GLY A 43 -10.40 -13.15 -8.61
CA GLY A 43 -11.84 -13.37 -8.73
C GLY A 43 -12.61 -12.98 -7.47
N GLU A 44 -13.12 -13.99 -6.77
CA GLU A 44 -13.89 -13.83 -5.54
C GLU A 44 -13.02 -13.74 -4.28
N ASN A 45 -11.74 -14.12 -4.37
CA ASN A 45 -10.82 -14.03 -3.24
C ASN A 45 -10.15 -12.66 -3.24
N CYS A 46 -10.24 -11.95 -2.11
CA CYS A 46 -9.51 -10.72 -1.90
C CYS A 46 -8.73 -10.76 -0.59
N GLU A 47 -7.42 -10.55 -0.68
CA GLU A 47 -6.51 -10.50 0.47
C GLU A 47 -5.92 -9.09 0.59
N LEU A 48 -6.01 -8.50 1.78
CA LEU A 48 -5.45 -7.20 2.10
C LEU A 48 -4.35 -7.37 3.15
N PHE A 49 -3.15 -6.88 2.83
CA PHE A 49 -1.99 -6.87 3.69
C PHE A 49 -1.62 -5.44 4.09
N LEU A 50 -1.28 -5.25 5.35
CA LEU A 50 -0.75 -3.99 5.89
C LEU A 50 0.60 -4.26 6.55
N ALA A 51 1.59 -3.45 6.24
CA ALA A 51 2.90 -3.48 6.85
C ALA A 51 3.28 -2.08 7.35
N GLU A 52 3.41 -1.92 8.66
CA GLU A 52 3.88 -0.70 9.31
C GLU A 52 5.37 -0.82 9.61
N LYS A 53 6.16 0.18 9.21
CA LYS A 53 7.58 0.25 9.61
C LYS A 53 7.67 0.60 11.09
N VAL A 54 8.12 -0.37 11.90
CA VAL A 54 8.31 -0.18 13.35
C VAL A 54 9.74 0.19 13.73
N GLY A 55 10.69 0.15 12.78
CA GLY A 55 12.04 0.62 13.02
C GLY A 55 13.08 -0.01 12.10
N PHE A 56 14.28 -0.19 12.65
CA PHE A 56 15.40 -0.86 12.00
C PHE A 56 15.94 -1.96 12.91
N THR A 57 16.36 -3.07 12.32
CA THR A 57 17.02 -4.11 13.11
C THR A 57 18.41 -3.64 13.53
N LYS A 58 18.82 -4.05 14.74
CA LYS A 58 20.19 -3.83 15.24
C LYS A 58 21.16 -4.90 14.73
N ASN A 59 20.66 -5.98 14.12
CA ASN A 59 21.45 -7.10 13.66
C ASN A 59 21.99 -6.86 12.24
N TRP A 60 22.91 -5.90 12.13
CA TRP A 60 23.60 -5.62 10.88
C TRP A 60 24.67 -6.68 10.64
N SER A 61 24.83 -7.13 9.39
CA SER A 61 25.99 -7.96 9.04
C SER A 61 27.27 -7.14 9.22
N SER A 62 28.37 -7.81 9.60
CA SER A 62 29.67 -7.14 9.78
C SER A 62 30.11 -6.39 8.52
N LYS A 63 29.86 -6.96 7.34
CA LYS A 63 30.15 -6.33 6.05
C LYS A 63 29.38 -5.01 5.86
N ASP A 64 28.07 -5.04 6.10
CA ASP A 64 27.21 -3.87 5.89
C ASP A 64 27.48 -2.78 6.96
N SER A 65 27.79 -3.18 8.19
CA SER A 65 28.18 -2.26 9.25
C SER A 65 29.50 -1.53 8.91
N LEU A 66 30.52 -2.26 8.43
CA LEU A 66 31.78 -1.67 7.98
C LEU A 66 31.59 -0.74 6.78
N LEU A 67 30.75 -1.15 5.81
CA LEU A 67 30.41 -0.34 4.65
C LEU A 67 29.72 0.97 5.06
N TYR A 68 28.73 0.90 5.95
CA TYR A 68 28.03 2.08 6.48
C TYR A 68 28.99 3.01 7.22
N GLN A 69 29.88 2.48 8.08
CA GLN A 69 30.90 3.27 8.78
C GLN A 69 31.90 3.94 7.83
N ARG A 70 32.27 3.29 6.72
CA ARG A 70 33.12 3.88 5.67
C ARG A 70 32.42 5.08 5.03
N ILE A 71 31.16 4.90 4.62
CA ILE A 71 30.37 5.96 3.99
C ILE A 71 30.15 7.13 4.95
N TYR A 72 29.88 6.84 6.22
CA TYR A 72 29.71 7.86 7.25
C TYR A 72 30.98 8.72 7.44
N ARG A 73 32.17 8.11 7.34
CA ARG A 73 33.44 8.86 7.34
C ARG A 73 33.57 9.74 6.08
N GLN A 74 33.17 9.25 4.91
CA GLN A 74 33.16 10.03 3.67
C GLN A 74 32.25 11.26 3.78
N ILE A 75 31.06 11.10 4.37
CA ILE A 75 30.12 12.21 4.66
C ILE A 75 30.78 13.27 5.53
N ARG A 76 31.39 12.88 6.66
CA ARG A 76 32.09 13.84 7.55
C ARG A 76 33.21 14.59 6.85
N SER A 77 33.92 13.92 5.93
CA SER A 77 34.98 14.53 5.13
C SER A 77 34.50 15.31 3.90
N ARG A 78 33.18 15.43 3.69
CA ARG A 78 32.53 16.04 2.51
C ARG A 78 32.95 15.40 1.16
N LYS A 79 33.32 14.12 1.17
CA LYS A 79 33.72 13.33 -0.02
C LYS A 79 32.67 12.27 -0.38
N ILE A 80 31.40 12.61 -0.23
CA ILE A 80 30.31 11.70 -0.56
C ILE A 80 30.11 11.63 -2.08
N THR A 81 29.87 10.42 -2.59
CA THR A 81 29.49 10.19 -3.98
C THR A 81 28.02 9.79 -4.09
N ASP A 82 27.43 9.92 -5.28
CA ASP A 82 26.06 9.45 -5.53
C ASP A 82 25.89 7.95 -5.26
N GLU A 83 26.94 7.15 -5.51
CA GLU A 83 26.93 5.72 -5.24
C GLU A 83 26.88 5.42 -3.73
N ASP A 84 27.58 6.23 -2.92
CA ASP A 84 27.49 6.14 -1.46
C ASP A 84 26.07 6.48 -0.96
N VAL A 85 25.42 7.49 -1.55
CA VAL A 85 24.01 7.82 -1.25
C VAL A 85 23.10 6.64 -1.59
N ARG A 86 23.23 6.07 -2.79
CA ARG A 86 22.44 4.89 -3.22
C ARG A 86 22.66 3.70 -2.29
N THR A 87 23.91 3.46 -1.89
CA THR A 87 24.27 2.40 -0.97
C THR A 87 23.62 2.59 0.40
N VAL A 88 23.67 3.80 0.97
CA VAL A 88 23.02 4.10 2.26
C VAL A 88 21.52 3.90 2.17
N LEU A 89 20.87 4.33 1.08
CA LEU A 89 19.45 4.10 0.86
C LEU A 89 19.11 2.61 0.73
N ALA A 90 19.94 1.83 0.04
CA ALA A 90 19.77 0.39 -0.09
C ALA A 90 19.93 -0.33 1.25
N LEU A 91 20.96 0.02 2.04
CA LEU A 91 21.17 -0.50 3.40
C LEU A 91 20.00 -0.14 4.32
N SER A 92 19.55 1.12 4.28
CA SER A 92 18.37 1.57 5.03
C SER A 92 17.16 0.71 4.68
N ARG A 93 16.85 0.47 3.40
CA ARG A 93 15.75 -0.40 2.97
C ARG A 93 15.91 -1.84 3.47
N LYS A 94 17.12 -2.41 3.34
CA LYS A 94 17.42 -3.80 3.71
C LYS A 94 17.17 -4.09 5.19
N TYR A 95 17.48 -3.14 6.06
CA TYR A 95 17.41 -3.32 7.51
C TYR A 95 16.15 -2.74 8.17
N LYS A 96 15.17 -2.27 7.38
CA LYS A 96 13.84 -1.88 7.90
C LYS A 96 13.13 -3.10 8.47
N VAL A 97 12.48 -2.90 9.62
CA VAL A 97 11.63 -3.90 10.25
C VAL A 97 10.18 -3.42 10.14
N TYR A 98 9.31 -4.34 9.74
CA TYR A 98 7.89 -4.08 9.58
C TYR A 98 7.09 -5.00 10.49
N LYS A 99 6.07 -4.45 11.14
CA LYS A 99 4.97 -5.20 11.71
C LYS A 99 3.96 -5.42 10.60
N ARG A 100 3.51 -6.65 10.41
CA ARG A 100 2.59 -7.03 9.33
C ARG A 100 1.28 -7.54 9.89
N ASP A 101 0.22 -7.26 9.17
CA ASP A 101 -1.13 -7.75 9.39
C ASP A 101 -1.78 -8.09 8.05
N SER A 102 -2.80 -8.93 8.07
CA SER A 102 -3.54 -9.33 6.88
C SER A 102 -4.96 -9.77 7.20
N MET A 103 -5.87 -9.52 6.26
CA MET A 103 -7.26 -9.95 6.35
C MET A 103 -7.79 -10.40 4.97
N ILE A 104 -8.81 -11.25 5.00
CA ILE A 104 -9.60 -11.61 3.81
C ILE A 104 -10.78 -10.65 3.76
N LEU A 105 -11.07 -10.15 2.55
CA LEU A 105 -12.24 -9.31 2.29
C LEU A 105 -13.25 -10.07 1.44
N ASP A 106 -14.50 -10.05 1.85
CA ASP A 106 -15.61 -10.52 1.03
C ASP A 106 -15.75 -9.66 -0.23
N VAL A 107 -16.22 -10.27 -1.33
CA VAL A 107 -16.46 -9.57 -2.60
C VAL A 107 -17.42 -8.39 -2.45
N GLY A 108 -18.37 -8.48 -1.50
CA GLY A 108 -19.31 -7.40 -1.18
C GLY A 108 -18.74 -6.30 -0.30
N HIS A 109 -17.49 -6.40 0.15
CA HIS A 109 -16.89 -5.42 1.05
C HIS A 109 -16.74 -4.06 0.36
N PRO A 110 -17.09 -2.92 0.99
CA PRO A 110 -17.08 -1.60 0.33
C PRO A 110 -15.73 -1.18 -0.26
N LEU A 111 -14.62 -1.67 0.31
CA LEU A 111 -13.27 -1.42 -0.20
C LEU A 111 -13.05 -2.01 -1.60
N ILE A 112 -13.77 -3.07 -1.95
CA ILE A 112 -13.62 -3.78 -3.23
C ILE A 112 -14.05 -2.93 -4.42
N ASP A 113 -15.15 -2.18 -4.30
CA ASP A 113 -15.58 -1.24 -5.36
C ASP A 113 -14.54 -0.13 -5.57
N ILE A 114 -13.87 0.32 -4.51
CA ILE A 114 -12.81 1.32 -4.60
C ILE A 114 -11.59 0.73 -5.33
N THR A 115 -11.19 -0.49 -4.99
CA THR A 115 -10.00 -1.13 -5.58
C THR A 115 -10.23 -1.54 -7.03
N ASP A 116 -11.46 -1.93 -7.40
CA ASP A 116 -11.83 -2.22 -8.79
C ASP A 116 -11.73 -0.98 -9.67
N ARG A 117 -12.26 0.14 -9.18
CA ARG A 117 -12.13 1.43 -9.86
C ARG A 117 -10.68 1.84 -9.97
N LEU A 118 -9.90 1.68 -8.91
CA LEU A 118 -8.48 2.02 -8.91
C LEU A 118 -7.70 1.17 -9.93
N ALA A 119 -7.96 -0.15 -9.98
CA ALA A 119 -7.29 -1.08 -10.89
C ALA A 119 -7.59 -0.78 -12.37
N ASN A 120 -8.83 -0.40 -12.66
CA ASN A 120 -9.32 -0.15 -14.01
C ASN A 120 -9.14 1.31 -14.47
N ALA A 121 -8.92 2.25 -13.56
CA ALA A 121 -8.74 3.67 -13.89
C ALA A 121 -7.53 3.89 -14.85
N PRO A 122 -7.68 4.77 -15.86
CA PRO A 122 -6.56 5.18 -16.70
C PRO A 122 -5.54 5.97 -15.88
N GLU A 123 -4.27 5.88 -16.25
CA GLU A 123 -3.17 6.51 -15.50
C GLU A 123 -3.39 8.03 -15.30
N LYS A 124 -3.95 8.71 -16.31
CA LYS A 124 -4.27 10.14 -16.25
C LYS A 124 -5.26 10.50 -15.13
N GLU A 125 -6.20 9.62 -14.81
CA GLU A 125 -7.13 9.85 -13.68
C GLU A 125 -6.45 9.63 -12.33
N LEU A 126 -5.47 8.72 -12.28
CA LEU A 126 -4.71 8.41 -11.07
C LEU A 126 -3.68 9.49 -10.74
N GLN A 127 -3.06 10.12 -11.74
CA GLN A 127 -2.08 11.21 -11.58
C GLN A 127 -2.68 12.49 -10.99
N GLY A 128 -4.01 12.62 -10.95
CA GLY A 128 -4.69 13.75 -10.34
C GLY A 128 -4.49 15.07 -11.09
N LYS A 129 -4.92 16.17 -10.47
CA LYS A 129 -4.72 17.54 -10.99
C LYS A 129 -3.52 18.20 -10.30
N GLN A 130 -2.32 17.63 -10.44
CA GLN A 130 -1.12 18.30 -9.94
C GLN A 130 -0.70 19.42 -10.89
N LYS A 131 -1.13 20.65 -10.60
CA LYS A 131 -0.40 21.86 -11.00
C LYS A 131 0.08 22.54 -9.72
N ASP A 132 1.39 22.53 -9.51
CA ASP A 132 2.13 23.49 -8.68
C ASP A 132 1.84 23.51 -7.16
N GLN A 133 1.54 22.37 -6.52
CA GLN A 133 1.41 22.31 -5.05
C GLN A 133 2.75 22.00 -4.37
N ILE A 134 3.21 22.95 -3.55
CA ILE A 134 4.29 22.72 -2.57
C ILE A 134 3.69 22.03 -1.35
N VAL A 135 4.04 20.76 -1.14
CA VAL A 135 3.57 19.96 0.01
C VAL A 135 4.58 20.07 1.14
N ILE A 136 4.16 20.69 2.26
CA ILE A 136 5.04 21.03 3.40
C ILE A 136 5.20 19.86 4.37
N ASP A 137 4.20 18.97 4.47
CA ASP A 137 4.22 17.84 5.41
C ASP A 137 5.13 16.68 4.98
N GLY A 138 5.62 16.71 3.74
CA GLY A 138 6.47 15.66 3.17
C GLY A 138 5.77 14.32 2.95
N SER A 139 4.44 14.28 3.05
CA SER A 139 3.65 13.06 2.84
C SER A 139 3.66 12.69 1.35
N SER A 140 3.98 11.42 1.09
CA SER A 140 4.10 10.89 -0.24
C SER A 140 3.51 9.49 -0.32
N VAL A 141 2.87 9.22 -1.44
CA VAL A 141 2.23 7.95 -1.73
C VAL A 141 2.70 7.49 -3.10
N ARG A 142 3.16 6.26 -3.17
CA ARG A 142 3.41 5.54 -4.41
C ARG A 142 2.37 4.45 -4.56
N VAL A 143 1.65 4.43 -5.67
CA VAL A 143 0.69 3.38 -6.01
C VAL A 143 1.20 2.62 -7.23
N GLU A 144 1.23 1.30 -7.12
CA GLU A 144 1.65 0.36 -8.14
C GLU A 144 0.50 -0.60 -8.41
N ILE A 145 0.05 -0.69 -9.66
CA ILE A 145 -1.11 -1.48 -10.05
C ILE A 145 -0.67 -2.44 -11.14
N PHE A 146 -0.95 -3.72 -10.93
CA PHE A 146 -0.74 -4.79 -11.90
C PHE A 146 -2.10 -5.39 -12.21
N ASN A 147 -2.57 -5.23 -13.45
CA ASN A 147 -3.89 -5.70 -13.87
C ASN A 147 -3.81 -6.23 -15.31
N HIS A 148 -4.16 -7.50 -15.54
CA HIS A 148 -4.12 -8.14 -16.87
C HIS A 148 -2.81 -7.91 -17.67
N GLY A 149 -1.66 -7.98 -17.00
CA GLY A 149 -0.34 -7.75 -17.63
C GLY A 149 0.03 -6.27 -17.85
N VAL A 150 -0.85 -5.33 -17.53
CA VAL A 150 -0.56 -3.89 -17.53
C VAL A 150 -0.02 -3.48 -16.17
N TYR A 151 1.10 -2.77 -16.17
CA TYR A 151 1.68 -2.14 -15.00
C TYR A 151 1.48 -0.62 -15.05
N LYS A 152 0.94 -0.06 -13.97
CA LYS A 152 0.79 1.40 -13.78
C LYS A 152 1.49 1.79 -12.49
N GLN A 153 2.17 2.93 -12.50
CA GLN A 153 2.80 3.49 -11.31
C GLN A 153 2.47 4.97 -11.20
N VAL A 154 2.03 5.40 -10.02
CA VAL A 154 1.67 6.79 -9.75
C VAL A 154 2.31 7.26 -8.46
N PHE A 155 2.78 8.50 -8.49
CA PHE A 155 3.31 9.19 -7.33
C PHE A 155 2.38 10.35 -6.99
N ALA A 156 1.86 10.35 -5.77
CA ALA A 156 0.99 11.39 -5.25
C ALA A 156 1.63 12.02 -4.01
N HIS A 157 1.67 13.34 -3.97
CA HIS A 157 2.05 14.09 -2.78
C HIS A 157 0.77 14.55 -2.09
N ALA A 158 0.64 14.28 -0.79
CA ALA A 158 -0.55 14.57 0.01
C ALA A 158 -1.90 14.29 -0.72
N PRO A 159 -2.19 13.02 -1.10
CA PRO A 159 -3.43 12.70 -1.80
C PRO A 159 -4.66 13.07 -0.97
N SER A 160 -5.62 13.74 -1.59
CA SER A 160 -6.88 14.18 -1.00
C SER A 160 -8.04 13.91 -1.96
N ASP A 161 -9.29 14.12 -1.51
CA ASP A 161 -10.47 13.99 -2.37
C ASP A 161 -10.48 14.97 -3.57
N SER A 162 -9.76 16.09 -3.47
CA SER A 162 -9.66 17.08 -4.55
C SER A 162 -8.47 16.84 -5.49
N SER A 163 -7.38 16.25 -5.00
CA SER A 163 -6.16 16.02 -5.78
C SER A 163 -6.12 14.63 -6.41
N HIS A 164 -6.34 13.59 -5.62
CA HIS A 164 -6.21 12.17 -6.01
C HIS A 164 -7.35 11.33 -5.36
N PRO A 165 -8.61 11.55 -5.78
CA PRO A 165 -9.78 11.01 -5.07
C PRO A 165 -9.77 9.49 -4.92
N LEU A 166 -9.38 8.74 -5.94
CA LEU A 166 -9.34 7.27 -5.87
C LEU A 166 -8.28 6.77 -4.89
N ILE A 167 -7.09 7.37 -4.90
CA ILE A 167 -5.99 7.01 -3.99
C ILE A 167 -6.39 7.36 -2.55
N HIS A 168 -6.93 8.57 -2.33
CA HIS A 168 -7.36 9.03 -1.01
C HIS A 168 -8.49 8.15 -0.44
N ARG A 169 -9.50 7.83 -1.25
CA ARG A 169 -10.58 6.92 -0.84
C ARG A 169 -10.09 5.52 -0.54
N PHE A 170 -9.14 5.00 -1.31
CA PHE A 170 -8.52 3.70 -1.04
C PHE A 170 -7.82 3.71 0.32
N MET A 171 -6.98 4.71 0.60
CA MET A 171 -6.32 4.86 1.89
C MET A 171 -7.31 4.93 3.05
N LYS A 172 -8.34 5.78 2.92
CA LYS A 172 -9.38 5.93 3.96
C LYS A 172 -10.16 4.63 4.15
N GLY A 173 -10.54 3.96 3.07
CA GLY A 173 -11.28 2.70 3.13
C GLY A 173 -10.47 1.60 3.81
N VAL A 174 -9.16 1.50 3.55
CA VAL A 174 -8.28 0.57 4.27
C VAL A 174 -8.23 0.88 5.76
N LEU A 175 -8.03 2.15 6.14
CA LEU A 175 -8.00 2.56 7.55
C LEU A 175 -9.33 2.25 8.25
N ASP A 176 -10.46 2.54 7.61
CA ASP A 176 -11.78 2.24 8.14
C ASP A 176 -11.98 0.73 8.32
N THR A 177 -11.45 -0.09 7.40
CA THR A 177 -11.54 -1.55 7.46
C THR A 177 -10.77 -2.08 8.68
N TYR A 178 -9.53 -1.64 8.86
CA TYR A 178 -8.71 -2.03 10.02
C TYR A 178 -9.20 -1.42 11.35
N SER A 179 -9.91 -0.30 11.32
CA SER A 179 -10.45 0.32 12.54
C SER A 179 -11.77 -0.30 13.00
N LYS A 180 -12.56 -0.86 12.07
CA LYS A 180 -13.86 -1.49 12.35
C LYS A 180 -13.77 -3.00 12.55
N GLY A 181 -12.77 -3.65 11.98
CA GLY A 181 -12.57 -5.09 12.12
C GLY A 181 -11.91 -5.47 13.45
N GLU A 182 -12.46 -6.46 14.13
CA GLU A 182 -11.63 -7.44 14.84
C GLU A 182 -11.03 -8.33 13.75
N PRO A 183 -9.74 -8.20 13.39
CA PRO A 183 -9.19 -8.96 12.27
C PRO A 183 -9.30 -10.46 12.56
N GLU A 184 -9.85 -11.25 11.65
CA GLU A 184 -9.55 -12.68 11.59
C GLU A 184 -8.08 -12.81 11.17
N ILE A 185 -7.18 -12.73 12.16
CA ILE A 185 -5.74 -12.65 11.94
C ILE A 185 -5.26 -13.96 11.29
N LEU A 186 -4.88 -13.89 10.01
CA LEU A 186 -4.15 -14.98 9.35
C LEU A 186 -2.69 -15.01 9.81
N ILE A 187 -2.41 -15.51 11.02
CA ILE A 187 -1.04 -15.88 11.41
C ILE A 187 -0.69 -17.21 10.76
N LYS A 188 -0.26 -17.21 9.49
CA LYS A 188 0.54 -18.33 8.97
C LYS A 188 2.00 -18.14 9.39
N LYS A 189 2.37 -18.85 10.47
CA LYS A 189 3.74 -19.06 10.95
C LYS A 189 4.69 -19.30 9.77
N THR A 190 5.53 -18.32 9.46
CA THR A 190 6.88 -18.57 8.96
C THR A 190 7.84 -17.95 9.97
N ASN A 191 8.35 -18.79 10.89
CA ASN A 191 9.46 -18.44 11.79
C ASN A 191 10.64 -17.95 10.95
N PRO A 192 11.33 -16.88 11.40
CA PRO A 192 12.46 -17.16 12.28
C PRO A 192 12.32 -16.41 13.60
N THR A 193 12.59 -17.16 14.65
CA THR A 193 12.69 -16.81 16.07
C THR A 193 13.05 -15.34 16.34
N ILE A 194 12.07 -14.56 16.81
CA ILE A 194 12.29 -13.30 17.54
C ILE A 194 11.40 -13.38 18.78
N PRO A 195 11.90 -13.07 20.00
CA PRO A 195 11.15 -13.27 21.23
C PRO A 195 9.90 -12.39 21.24
N VAL A 196 8.74 -13.03 21.45
CA VAL A 196 7.46 -12.37 21.65
C VAL A 196 7.51 -11.67 23.02
N MET A 197 7.58 -10.34 23.02
CA MET A 197 7.14 -9.60 24.20
C MET A 197 5.63 -9.47 24.14
N ASP A 198 5.00 -10.09 25.11
CA ASP A 198 3.57 -10.24 25.31
C ASP A 198 2.98 -8.89 25.74
N HIS A 199 2.46 -8.11 24.79
CA HIS A 199 1.71 -6.87 25.08
C HIS A 199 0.36 -6.90 24.38
N LYS A 200 -0.70 -7.01 25.21
CA LYS A 200 -2.09 -6.69 24.86
C LYS A 200 -2.14 -5.34 24.15
N ILE A 201 -2.63 -5.32 22.91
CA ILE A 201 -2.74 -4.10 22.12
C ILE A 201 -4.04 -3.38 22.49
N GLN A 202 -3.94 -2.24 23.18
CA GLN A 202 -4.93 -1.17 23.09
C GLN A 202 -4.53 -0.28 21.91
N ILE A 203 -5.31 -0.29 20.83
CA ILE A 203 -5.17 0.69 19.75
C ILE A 203 -5.77 2.01 20.27
N LYS A 204 -4.95 2.84 20.92
CA LYS A 204 -5.28 4.25 21.15
C LYS A 204 -4.89 5.04 19.90
N GLY A 205 -5.82 5.17 18.97
CA GLY A 205 -5.66 5.99 17.78
C GLY A 205 -5.50 7.46 18.13
N ARG A 206 -4.35 8.05 17.80
CA ARG A 206 -4.19 9.49 17.60
C ARG A 206 -3.45 9.66 16.29
N VAL A 207 -4.15 10.14 15.27
CA VAL A 207 -3.55 10.39 13.96
C VAL A 207 -2.88 11.77 13.99
N PRO A 208 -1.58 11.91 13.68
CA PRO A 208 -0.96 13.21 13.53
C PRO A 208 -1.44 13.83 12.21
N GLY A 209 -2.06 15.01 12.26
CA GLY A 209 -2.31 15.84 11.07
C GLY A 209 -3.75 15.96 10.55
N PHE A 210 -4.74 15.35 11.20
CA PHE A 210 -6.14 15.41 10.76
C PHE A 210 -6.89 16.51 11.53
N ILE A 211 -7.10 17.67 10.90
CA ILE A 211 -8.13 18.62 11.33
C ILE A 211 -9.38 18.31 10.49
N ILE A 212 -10.32 17.57 11.09
CA ILE A 212 -11.69 17.52 10.58
C ILE A 212 -12.34 18.84 11.02
N LYS A 213 -12.53 19.78 10.09
CA LYS A 213 -13.52 20.84 10.29
C LYS A 213 -14.85 20.29 9.81
N GLU A 214 -15.73 19.98 10.76
CA GLU A 214 -17.16 19.79 10.48
C GLU A 214 -17.76 21.15 10.13
N ASN A 215 -18.46 21.22 8.99
CA ASN A 215 -19.50 22.20 8.72
C ASN A 215 -20.79 21.43 8.51
#